data_AF-A0A1R4EUG8-F1
#
_entry.id   AF-A0A1R4EUG8-F1
#
_cell.length_a   1.000
_cell.length_b   1.000
_cell.length_c   1.000
_cell.angle_alpha   90.00
_cell.angle_beta   90.00
_cell.angle_gamma   90.00
#
_symmetry.space_group_name_H-M   'P 1'
#
loop_
_entity.id
_entity.type
_entity.pdbx_description
1 polymer ?
#
loop_
_entity_poly.entity_id
_entity_poly.type
_entity_poly.pdbx_seq_one_letter_code
_entity_poly.pdbx_strand_id
1 'polypeptide(L)'
;MTTQSPAEDHPTGPDRRRGPFRAGERVQITDIKGRHHTVLLTFDGYFQSQRGAFRHTDLIGRPEGTVLQTPTGHDLLALRPLQPDYVMSMPRGAAVIYPKDSGQIVQMADIFPGARVVEAGVGSGALTMSLLAAVGESGSLHSVERREEFAEIAEANVDSWFGGRHPAWTVSIGDVSDVLLAAGPGTVDRVVLDMLAPWENVSAAAHALAPGGVILAYVATTTQLSRTVEELRASGRFTEPQPWESMVRGWHVEGLAVRPDHRMVAHTGFLVTARALAPGSTPPQRTRRPAKGAGPLGTDTTATGAEAASGSEVAAATSAPAASADATGPGVATAATAPGDAPGSGTPSSRPGPVGVDSGSETDPWTAALGQGERTISAKKLRRVGRDVRRRAEIEQSGWASAQPEGDEEPSEA
;
A
#
# COMPACT_ATOMS: atom_id res chain seq x y z
N MET A 1 35.92 31.04 -5.41
CA MET A 1 34.48 31.35 -5.48
C MET A 1 33.91 30.53 -6.61
N THR A 2 33.18 29.45 -6.30
CA THR A 2 32.49 28.66 -7.33
C THR A 2 31.07 29.17 -7.40
N THR A 3 30.72 29.84 -8.49
CA THR A 3 29.36 30.28 -8.76
C THR A 3 28.47 29.05 -8.87
N GLN A 4 27.55 28.86 -7.93
CA GLN A 4 26.42 27.95 -8.14
C GLN A 4 25.63 28.49 -9.33
N SER A 5 25.43 27.67 -10.36
CA SER A 5 24.36 27.92 -11.33
C SER A 5 23.04 28.07 -10.57
N PRO A 6 22.10 28.91 -11.03
CA PRO A 6 20.75 28.86 -10.51
C PRO A 6 20.26 27.42 -10.64
N ALA A 7 19.65 26.89 -9.57
CA ALA A 7 19.07 25.56 -9.62
C ALA A 7 18.01 25.54 -10.72
N GLU A 8 18.14 24.61 -11.67
CA GLU A 8 17.03 24.32 -12.58
C GLU A 8 15.86 23.86 -11.70
N ASP A 9 14.68 24.48 -11.88
CA ASP A 9 13.53 24.23 -11.02
C ASP A 9 12.86 22.93 -11.48
N HIS A 10 13.46 21.77 -11.15
CA HIS A 10 12.95 20.48 -11.62
C HIS A 10 11.59 20.18 -10.94
N PRO A 11 10.49 20.05 -11.71
CA PRO A 11 9.13 19.95 -11.18
C PRO A 11 8.84 18.62 -10.46
N THR A 12 9.82 17.70 -10.46
CA THR A 12 9.84 16.42 -9.75
C THR A 12 10.56 16.48 -8.39
N GLY A 13 10.99 17.66 -7.94
CA GLY A 13 11.62 17.88 -6.64
C GLY A 13 13.00 17.26 -6.36
N PRO A 14 13.84 16.82 -7.32
CA PRO A 14 15.18 16.29 -7.00
C PRO A 14 16.10 17.34 -6.34
N ASP A 15 15.94 18.64 -6.64
CA ASP A 15 16.75 19.72 -6.05
C ASP A 15 16.45 19.99 -4.58
N ARG A 16 15.26 19.61 -4.12
CA ARG A 16 14.87 19.60 -2.70
C ARG A 16 15.48 18.42 -1.93
N ARG A 17 16.14 17.47 -2.62
CA ARG A 17 16.77 16.27 -2.05
C ARG A 17 18.30 16.29 -2.10
N ARG A 18 18.92 17.44 -2.42
CA ARG A 18 20.37 17.57 -2.59
C ARG A 18 20.90 18.86 -1.98
N GLY A 19 22.21 18.89 -1.71
CA GLY A 19 22.90 20.05 -1.16
C GLY A 19 22.59 20.32 0.31
N PRO A 20 22.98 21.50 0.84
CA PRO A 20 22.73 21.89 2.22
C PRO A 20 21.23 22.05 2.54
N PHE A 21 20.85 21.95 3.81
CA PHE A 21 19.48 22.20 4.26
C PHE A 21 19.04 23.64 4.01
N ARG A 22 17.78 23.83 3.64
CA ARG A 22 17.16 25.14 3.38
C ARG A 22 15.92 25.36 4.26
N ALA A 23 15.49 26.61 4.42
CA ALA A 23 14.16 26.89 4.96
C ALA A 23 13.10 26.35 3.98
N GLY A 24 11.94 25.94 4.48
CA GLY A 24 10.93 25.21 3.71
C GLY A 24 11.23 23.71 3.49
N GLU A 25 12.42 23.21 3.83
CA GLU A 25 12.71 21.77 3.73
C GLU A 25 12.26 20.97 4.96
N ARG A 26 11.85 19.72 4.73
CA ARG A 26 11.61 18.75 5.80
C ARG A 26 12.89 18.06 6.23
N VAL A 27 13.06 17.91 7.54
CA VAL A 27 14.18 17.19 8.13
C VAL A 27 13.67 16.22 9.19
N GLN A 28 14.20 15.01 9.16
CA GLN A 28 14.02 13.98 10.17
C GLN A 28 15.18 14.07 11.16
N ILE A 29 14.85 14.50 12.39
CA ILE A 29 15.77 14.57 13.51
C ILE A 29 15.71 13.23 14.26
N THR A 30 16.85 12.55 14.39
CA THR A 30 16.96 11.27 15.09
C THR A 30 17.81 11.43 16.35
N ASP A 31 17.26 11.06 17.51
CA ASP A 31 17.99 11.12 18.78
C ASP A 31 18.83 9.86 19.05
N ILE A 32 19.68 9.91 20.09
CA ILE A 32 20.51 8.77 20.54
C ILE A 32 19.73 7.51 20.97
N LYS A 33 18.38 7.51 20.95
CA LYS A 33 17.53 6.34 21.17
C LYS A 33 16.86 5.85 19.87
N GLY A 34 17.26 6.39 18.72
CA GLY A 34 16.64 6.09 17.42
C GLY A 34 15.22 6.66 17.26
N ARG A 35 14.82 7.64 18.08
CA ARG A 35 13.48 8.25 17.95
C ARG A 35 13.52 9.33 16.89
N HIS A 36 12.64 9.21 15.90
CA HIS A 36 12.52 10.15 14.79
C HIS A 36 11.50 11.25 15.09
N HIS A 37 11.85 12.48 14.74
CA HIS A 37 11.01 13.66 14.78
C HIS A 37 11.09 14.39 13.44
N THR A 38 9.99 14.48 12.69
CA THR A 38 9.95 15.24 11.44
C THR A 38 9.64 16.71 11.74
N VAL A 39 10.53 17.60 11.32
CA VAL A 39 10.39 19.06 11.39
C VAL A 39 10.32 19.67 10.00
N LEU A 40 9.72 20.85 9.89
CA LEU A 40 9.77 21.70 8.72
C LEU A 40 10.62 22.92 9.08
N LEU A 41 11.75 23.12 8.39
CA LEU A 41 12.69 24.19 8.71
C LEU A 41 12.14 25.55 8.30
N THR A 42 12.39 26.56 9.12
CA THR A 42 11.96 27.95 8.89
C THR A 42 13.01 28.91 9.44
N PHE A 43 13.06 30.16 8.96
CA PHE A 43 14.05 31.14 9.41
C PHE A 43 13.85 31.58 10.87
N ASP A 44 12.62 31.56 11.35
CA ASP A 44 12.18 31.92 12.71
C ASP A 44 12.03 30.72 13.68
N GLY A 45 12.20 29.49 13.18
CA GLY A 45 11.72 28.30 13.87
C GLY A 45 12.69 27.66 14.85
N TYR A 46 12.14 26.78 15.68
CA TYR A 46 12.84 26.11 16.76
C TYR A 46 12.34 24.68 16.93
N PHE A 47 13.25 23.72 17.03
CA PHE A 47 12.95 22.35 17.39
C PHE A 47 13.16 22.14 18.89
N GLN A 48 12.20 21.50 19.57
CA GLN A 48 12.33 21.11 20.97
C GLN A 48 11.92 19.65 21.20
N SER A 49 12.73 18.93 21.97
CA SER A 49 12.47 17.56 22.40
C SER A 49 12.87 17.36 23.87
N GLN A 50 12.58 16.17 24.41
CA GLN A 50 13.09 15.71 25.70
C GLN A 50 14.62 15.50 25.72
N ARG A 51 15.32 15.70 24.59
CA ARG A 51 16.78 15.59 24.46
C ARG A 51 17.45 16.93 24.10
N GLY A 52 16.77 18.02 24.42
CA GLY A 52 17.21 19.35 24.06
C GLY A 52 16.64 19.80 22.73
N ALA A 53 17.21 20.89 22.23
CA ALA A 53 16.55 21.78 21.31
C ALA A 53 17.56 22.66 20.56
N PHE A 54 17.21 23.16 19.37
CA PHE A 54 18.06 23.98 18.50
C PHE A 54 17.21 24.92 17.64
N ARG A 55 17.77 26.06 17.21
CA ARG A 55 17.11 26.96 16.24
C ARG A 55 17.28 26.39 14.84
N HIS A 56 16.26 26.49 14.00
CA HIS A 56 16.34 26.00 12.62
C HIS A 56 17.51 26.65 11.84
N THR A 57 17.84 27.91 12.14
CA THR A 57 19.02 28.62 11.64
C THR A 57 20.36 27.94 11.96
N ASP A 58 20.44 27.15 13.03
CA ASP A 58 21.65 26.42 13.40
C ASP A 58 21.92 25.25 12.44
N LEU A 59 20.91 24.79 11.70
CA LEU A 59 20.93 23.68 10.76
C LEU A 59 20.85 24.11 9.28
N ILE A 60 20.12 25.18 8.98
CA ILE A 60 20.05 25.76 7.63
C ILE A 60 21.46 26.10 7.13
N GLY A 61 21.75 25.76 5.88
CA GLY A 61 23.07 25.92 5.27
C GLY A 61 24.09 24.82 5.61
N ARG A 62 23.78 23.88 6.53
CA ARG A 62 24.63 22.72 6.80
C ARG A 62 24.33 21.54 5.87
N PRO A 63 25.30 20.65 5.58
CA PRO A 63 25.06 19.45 4.79
C PRO A 63 24.14 18.45 5.50
N GLU A 64 23.48 17.62 4.71
CA GLU A 64 22.74 16.46 5.20
C GLU A 64 23.65 15.45 5.92
N GLY A 65 23.13 14.80 6.96
CA GLY A 65 23.93 13.95 7.86
C GLY A 65 24.63 14.72 8.99
N THR A 66 24.35 16.02 9.12
CA THR A 66 24.85 16.82 10.27
C THR A 66 24.35 16.25 11.59
N VAL A 67 25.26 16.08 12.55
CA VAL A 67 24.93 15.87 13.96
C VAL A 67 25.03 17.19 14.71
N LEU A 68 23.95 17.56 15.41
CA LEU A 68 23.90 18.70 16.31
C LEU A 68 24.00 18.22 17.76
N GLN A 69 24.98 18.74 18.50
CA GLN A 69 25.03 18.57 19.95
C GLN A 69 24.16 19.64 20.61
N THR A 70 23.19 19.24 21.43
CA THR A 70 22.31 20.16 22.14
C THR A 70 23.00 20.76 23.38
N PRO A 71 22.51 21.90 23.92
CA PRO A 71 23.03 22.46 25.17
C PRO A 71 22.95 21.51 26.38
N THR A 72 22.11 20.47 26.32
CA THR A 72 22.03 19.40 27.34
C THR A 72 22.97 18.22 27.07
N GLY A 73 23.89 18.36 26.11
CA GLY A 73 24.92 17.36 25.81
C GLY A 73 24.43 16.12 25.04
N HIS A 74 23.30 16.20 24.35
CA HIS A 74 22.77 15.08 23.54
C HIS A 74 22.96 15.34 22.05
N ASP A 75 23.31 14.29 21.32
CA ASP A 75 23.42 14.33 19.87
C ASP A 75 22.07 14.12 19.18
N LEU A 76 21.84 14.91 18.13
CA LEU A 76 20.68 14.87 17.24
C LEU A 76 21.16 14.81 15.79
N LEU A 77 20.91 13.70 15.09
CA LEU A 77 21.24 13.53 13.68
C LEU A 77 20.14 14.11 12.79
N ALA A 78 20.51 14.96 11.83
CA ALA A 78 19.61 15.54 10.83
C ALA A 78 19.80 14.90 9.45
N LEU A 79 18.71 14.34 8.91
CA LEU A 79 18.62 13.77 7.56
C LEU A 79 17.36 14.29 6.86
N ARG A 80 17.32 14.30 5.52
CA ARG A 80 16.04 14.48 4.82
C ARG A 80 15.24 13.17 4.94
N PRO A 81 13.91 13.23 5.13
CA PRO A 81 13.11 12.01 5.18
C PRO A 81 13.12 11.32 3.80
N LEU A 82 13.30 10.00 3.78
CA LEU A 82 13.05 9.23 2.56
C LEU A 82 11.54 9.16 2.31
N GLN A 83 11.13 8.75 1.11
CA GLN A 83 9.71 8.60 0.79
C GLN A 83 8.96 7.66 1.77
N PRO A 84 9.53 6.52 2.21
CA PRO A 84 8.94 5.69 3.26
C PRO A 84 8.73 6.44 4.59
N ASP A 85 9.71 7.25 5.03
CA ASP A 85 9.62 8.02 6.26
C ASP A 85 8.54 9.11 6.18
N TYR A 86 8.44 9.78 5.03
CA TYR A 86 7.42 10.78 4.76
C TYR A 86 6.02 10.16 4.77
N VAL A 87 5.78 9.08 4.03
CA VAL A 87 4.49 8.36 3.98
C VAL A 87 4.04 7.90 5.38
N MET A 88 4.97 7.47 6.24
CA MET A 88 4.65 7.03 7.59
C MET A 88 4.41 8.17 8.59
N SER A 89 4.87 9.39 8.31
CA SER A 89 4.77 10.57 9.19
C SER A 89 3.80 11.67 8.70
N MET A 90 3.37 11.63 7.44
CA MET A 90 2.52 12.66 6.84
C MET A 90 1.10 12.74 7.47
N PRO A 91 0.41 13.89 7.34
CA PRO A 91 -0.98 14.04 7.71
C PRO A 91 -1.86 13.07 6.91
N ARG A 92 -2.73 12.31 7.62
CA ARG A 92 -3.51 11.22 7.02
C ARG A 92 -5.00 11.41 7.24
N GLY A 93 -5.72 11.62 6.14
CA GLY A 93 -7.17 11.49 6.06
C GLY A 93 -7.55 10.04 6.33
N ALA A 94 -7.19 9.16 5.39
CA ALA A 94 -7.47 7.73 5.37
C ALA A 94 -6.33 6.85 5.92
N ALA A 95 -6.47 5.53 5.79
CA ALA A 95 -5.32 4.61 5.88
C ALA A 95 -4.41 4.82 4.64
N VAL A 96 -3.17 4.34 4.72
CA VAL A 96 -2.19 4.44 3.62
C VAL A 96 -1.66 3.06 3.30
N ILE A 97 -1.40 2.81 2.01
CA ILE A 97 -0.59 1.68 1.57
C ILE A 97 0.82 1.83 2.17
N TYR A 98 1.32 0.74 2.75
CA TYR A 98 2.63 0.73 3.42
C TYR A 98 3.76 0.66 2.38
N PRO A 99 4.97 1.19 2.68
CA PRO A 99 6.09 1.18 1.73
C PRO A 99 6.44 -0.20 1.16
N LYS A 100 6.26 -1.28 1.93
CA LYS A 100 6.44 -2.66 1.46
C LYS A 100 5.50 -3.03 0.32
N ASP A 101 4.27 -2.51 0.37
CA ASP A 101 3.20 -2.80 -0.56
C ASP A 101 3.29 -1.84 -1.77
N SER A 102 3.57 -0.55 -1.55
CA SER A 102 3.83 0.40 -2.65
C SER A 102 4.98 -0.05 -3.55
N GLY A 103 6.08 -0.55 -2.97
CA GLY A 103 7.19 -1.09 -3.75
C GLY A 103 6.81 -2.33 -4.56
N GLN A 104 5.98 -3.22 -4.00
CA GLN A 104 5.44 -4.36 -4.73
C GLN A 104 4.42 -3.94 -5.79
N ILE A 105 3.61 -2.91 -5.57
CA ILE A 105 2.67 -2.39 -6.59
C ILE A 105 3.45 -1.85 -7.77
N VAL A 106 4.44 -0.99 -7.56
CA VAL A 106 5.30 -0.46 -8.62
C VAL A 106 5.98 -1.59 -9.41
N GLN A 107 6.56 -2.58 -8.73
CA GLN A 107 7.29 -3.67 -9.38
C GLN A 107 6.41 -4.73 -10.05
N MET A 108 5.28 -5.11 -9.43
CA MET A 108 4.44 -6.23 -9.86
C MET A 108 3.29 -5.81 -10.78
N ALA A 109 2.87 -4.55 -10.71
CA ALA A 109 2.09 -3.94 -11.79
C ALA A 109 2.98 -3.49 -12.96
N ASP A 110 4.32 -3.54 -12.84
CA ASP A 110 5.26 -3.07 -13.86
C ASP A 110 4.94 -1.61 -14.26
N ILE A 111 5.02 -0.69 -13.29
CA ILE A 111 4.86 0.75 -13.52
C ILE A 111 6.19 1.29 -14.06
N PHE A 112 6.20 1.69 -15.32
CA PHE A 112 7.40 2.09 -16.06
C PHE A 112 7.40 3.59 -16.44
N PRO A 113 8.57 4.21 -16.69
CA PRO A 113 8.65 5.59 -17.14
C PRO A 113 7.90 5.82 -18.47
N GLY A 114 6.99 6.78 -18.51
CA GLY A 114 6.10 7.01 -19.66
C GLY A 114 4.78 6.23 -19.64
N ALA A 115 4.50 5.40 -18.63
CA ALA A 115 3.24 4.67 -18.54
C ALA A 115 2.05 5.62 -18.29
N ARG A 116 0.89 5.26 -18.86
CA ARG A 116 -0.42 5.87 -18.60
C ARG A 116 -1.15 5.04 -17.56
N VAL A 117 -1.31 5.57 -16.36
CA VAL A 117 -1.82 4.87 -15.18
C VAL A 117 -3.11 5.51 -14.70
N VAL A 118 -4.12 4.70 -14.37
CA VAL A 118 -5.29 5.15 -13.61
C VAL A 118 -5.22 4.55 -12.21
N GLU A 119 -5.29 5.40 -11.19
CA GLU A 119 -5.37 5.02 -9.78
C GLU A 119 -6.76 5.38 -9.24
N ALA A 120 -7.35 4.57 -8.36
CA ALA A 120 -8.55 4.98 -7.62
C ALA A 120 -8.55 4.51 -6.17
N GLY A 121 -9.02 5.42 -5.30
CA GLY A 121 -8.80 5.33 -3.85
C GLY A 121 -7.53 6.08 -3.43
N VAL A 122 -7.47 7.38 -3.72
CA VAL A 122 -6.26 8.20 -3.56
C VAL A 122 -5.95 8.44 -2.08
N GLY A 123 -6.99 8.62 -1.26
CA GLY A 123 -6.98 8.56 0.21
C GLY A 123 -6.13 9.61 0.94
N SER A 124 -4.81 9.54 0.83
CA SER A 124 -3.86 10.54 1.34
C SER A 124 -2.58 10.66 0.50
N GLY A 125 -2.56 10.11 -0.73
CA GLY A 125 -1.49 10.29 -1.71
C GLY A 125 -0.25 9.39 -1.57
N ALA A 126 -0.26 8.42 -0.63
CA ALA A 126 0.92 7.59 -0.33
C ALA A 126 1.37 6.71 -1.51
N LEU A 127 0.41 6.03 -2.15
CA LEU A 127 0.67 5.22 -3.33
C LEU A 127 0.95 6.13 -4.53
N THR A 128 0.13 7.17 -4.73
CA THR A 128 0.29 8.21 -5.74
C THR A 128 1.73 8.75 -5.84
N MET A 129 2.39 9.12 -4.74
CA MET A 129 3.81 9.54 -4.76
C MET A 129 4.75 8.48 -5.33
N SER A 130 4.44 7.20 -5.12
CA SER A 130 5.24 6.05 -5.58
C SER A 130 4.99 5.76 -7.05
N LEU A 131 3.74 5.91 -7.51
CA LEU A 131 3.36 5.83 -8.92
C LEU A 131 3.98 6.99 -9.72
N LEU A 132 3.86 8.23 -9.25
CA LEU A 132 4.46 9.41 -9.89
C LEU A 132 5.98 9.30 -10.04
N ALA A 133 6.67 8.85 -8.99
CA ALA A 133 8.11 8.61 -9.04
C ALA A 133 8.52 7.51 -10.05
N ALA A 134 7.62 6.58 -10.39
CA ALA A 134 7.88 5.50 -11.35
C ALA A 134 7.50 5.87 -12.80
N VAL A 135 6.40 6.59 -13.02
CA VAL A 135 6.00 7.04 -14.37
C VAL A 135 6.82 8.22 -14.89
N GLY A 136 7.36 9.05 -13.99
CA GLY A 136 8.15 10.23 -14.35
C GLY A 136 7.37 11.31 -15.09
N GLU A 137 8.08 12.29 -15.63
CA GLU A 137 7.50 13.48 -16.27
C GLU A 137 6.85 13.21 -17.63
N SER A 138 7.27 12.13 -18.31
CA SER A 138 6.75 11.73 -19.63
C SER A 138 5.56 10.77 -19.60
N GLY A 139 5.17 10.29 -18.41
CA GLY A 139 3.99 9.43 -18.23
C GLY A 139 2.73 10.22 -17.90
N SER A 140 1.69 9.52 -17.47
CA SER A 140 0.52 10.14 -16.84
C SER A 140 -0.04 9.28 -15.72
N LEU A 141 -0.49 9.93 -14.66
CA LEU A 141 -1.26 9.32 -13.58
C LEU A 141 -2.58 10.09 -13.43
N HIS A 142 -3.69 9.41 -13.68
CA HIS A 142 -5.03 9.92 -13.39
C HIS A 142 -5.53 9.26 -12.10
N SER A 143 -5.53 10.02 -11.01
CA SER A 143 -5.99 9.56 -9.70
C SER A 143 -7.46 9.97 -9.48
N VAL A 144 -8.34 9.00 -9.20
CA VAL A 144 -9.79 9.22 -9.02
C VAL A 144 -10.18 8.98 -7.57
N GLU A 145 -10.84 9.97 -6.97
CA GLU A 145 -11.30 9.94 -5.57
C GLU A 145 -12.78 10.30 -5.50
N ARG A 146 -13.57 9.58 -4.70
CA ARG A 146 -15.01 9.86 -4.56
C ARG A 146 -15.29 11.01 -3.60
N ARG A 147 -14.31 11.33 -2.74
CA ARG A 147 -14.46 12.24 -1.61
C ARG A 147 -13.49 13.41 -1.72
N GLU A 148 -14.04 14.58 -2.06
CA GLU A 148 -13.31 15.83 -2.26
C GLU A 148 -12.33 16.14 -1.13
N GLU A 149 -12.70 15.89 0.14
CA GLU A 149 -11.83 16.15 1.27
C GLU A 149 -10.62 15.20 1.39
N PHE A 150 -10.67 14.03 0.74
CA PHE A 150 -9.51 13.13 0.60
C PHE A 150 -8.64 13.52 -0.58
N ALA A 151 -9.23 14.00 -1.68
CA ALA A 151 -8.50 14.58 -2.79
C ALA A 151 -7.68 15.78 -2.33
N GLU A 152 -8.27 16.77 -1.63
CA GLU A 152 -7.53 17.91 -1.06
C GLU A 152 -6.30 17.49 -0.21
N ILE A 153 -6.48 16.45 0.61
CA ILE A 153 -5.42 15.94 1.50
C ILE A 153 -4.33 15.23 0.69
N ALA A 154 -4.70 14.43 -0.31
CA ALA A 154 -3.76 13.75 -1.18
C ALA A 154 -2.97 14.76 -2.04
N GLU A 155 -3.67 15.70 -2.67
CA GLU A 155 -3.10 16.78 -3.47
C GLU A 155 -2.00 17.53 -2.73
N ALA A 156 -2.34 18.12 -1.58
CA ALA A 156 -1.36 18.92 -0.87
C ALA A 156 -0.31 18.07 -0.11
N ASN A 157 -0.52 16.77 0.14
CA ASN A 157 0.56 15.87 0.57
C ASN A 157 1.54 15.58 -0.58
N VAL A 158 1.04 15.31 -1.78
CA VAL A 158 1.83 14.97 -2.99
C VAL A 158 2.59 16.20 -3.48
N ASP A 159 1.91 17.34 -3.63
CA ASP A 159 2.52 18.60 -4.04
C ASP A 159 3.63 19.01 -3.08
N SER A 160 3.40 18.79 -1.78
CA SER A 160 4.38 19.05 -0.73
C SER A 160 5.56 18.07 -0.69
N TRP A 161 5.43 16.88 -1.30
CA TRP A 161 6.55 15.94 -1.48
C TRP A 161 7.41 16.28 -2.70
N PHE A 162 6.78 16.71 -3.80
CA PHE A 162 7.46 17.10 -5.04
C PHE A 162 7.91 18.57 -5.04
N GLY A 163 7.35 19.41 -4.17
CA GLY A 163 7.60 20.86 -4.13
C GLY A 163 6.64 21.71 -4.98
N GLY A 164 5.68 21.06 -5.64
CA GLY A 164 4.67 21.65 -6.52
C GLY A 164 3.84 20.53 -7.18
N ARG A 165 2.86 20.91 -8.01
CA ARG A 165 2.04 19.93 -8.74
C ARG A 165 2.89 19.19 -9.78
N HIS A 166 3.01 17.88 -9.60
CA HIS A 166 3.72 17.02 -10.53
C HIS A 166 3.06 17.05 -11.93
N PRO A 167 3.80 17.31 -13.03
CA PRO A 167 3.21 17.60 -14.35
C PRO A 167 2.44 16.41 -14.95
N ALA A 168 2.87 15.18 -14.66
CA ALA A 168 2.16 13.97 -15.09
C ALA A 168 0.86 13.68 -14.30
N TRP A 169 0.50 14.47 -13.29
CA TRP A 169 -0.57 14.12 -12.35
C TRP A 169 -1.88 14.89 -12.60
N THR A 170 -2.98 14.15 -12.72
CA THR A 170 -4.35 14.69 -12.76
C THR A 170 -5.20 14.02 -11.69
N VAL A 171 -5.98 14.80 -10.96
CA VAL A 171 -6.95 14.31 -9.97
C VAL A 171 -8.36 14.59 -10.47
N SER A 172 -9.31 13.69 -10.19
CA SER A 172 -10.73 13.93 -10.49
C SER A 172 -11.62 13.40 -9.38
N ILE A 173 -12.68 14.16 -9.09
CA ILE A 173 -13.72 13.77 -8.14
C ILE A 173 -14.81 13.01 -8.89
N GLY A 174 -15.07 11.76 -8.51
CA GLY A 174 -16.11 10.95 -9.16
C GLY A 174 -15.90 9.44 -9.00
N ASP A 175 -16.60 8.67 -9.84
CA ASP A 175 -16.40 7.23 -9.93
C ASP A 175 -15.30 6.90 -10.96
N VAL A 176 -14.48 5.90 -10.67
CA VAL A 176 -13.40 5.47 -11.58
C VAL A 176 -13.95 4.74 -12.80
N SER A 177 -15.12 4.10 -12.68
CA SER A 177 -15.78 3.45 -13.82
C SER A 177 -16.10 4.46 -14.93
N ASP A 178 -16.60 5.65 -14.60
CA ASP A 178 -16.87 6.73 -15.55
C ASP A 178 -15.58 7.19 -16.26
N VAL A 179 -14.49 7.39 -15.51
CA VAL A 179 -13.18 7.80 -16.05
C VAL A 179 -12.61 6.74 -16.98
N LEU A 180 -12.68 5.46 -16.59
CA LEU A 180 -12.20 4.33 -17.38
C LEU A 180 -13.03 4.12 -18.65
N LEU A 181 -14.36 4.31 -18.59
CA LEU A 181 -15.24 4.21 -19.76
C LEU A 181 -15.11 5.40 -20.72
N ALA A 182 -14.83 6.60 -20.19
CA ALA A 182 -14.54 7.79 -20.97
C ALA A 182 -13.15 7.74 -21.65
N ALA A 183 -12.20 6.97 -21.09
CA ALA A 183 -10.95 6.66 -21.77
C ALA A 183 -11.21 5.86 -23.06
N GLY A 184 -10.36 6.08 -24.07
CA GLY A 184 -10.43 5.32 -25.31
C GLY A 184 -10.13 3.83 -25.07
N PRO A 185 -10.71 2.91 -25.86
CA PRO A 185 -10.39 1.49 -25.75
C PRO A 185 -8.89 1.25 -25.89
N GLY A 186 -8.29 0.58 -24.91
CA GLY A 186 -6.88 0.26 -24.92
C GLY A 186 -5.91 1.43 -24.74
N THR A 187 -6.35 2.59 -24.22
CA THR A 187 -5.49 3.78 -24.03
C THR A 187 -4.80 3.86 -22.67
N VAL A 188 -5.08 2.95 -21.73
CA VAL A 188 -4.46 2.91 -20.40
C VAL A 188 -3.50 1.72 -20.32
N ASP A 189 -2.30 1.93 -19.78
CA ASP A 189 -1.31 0.85 -19.64
C ASP A 189 -1.52 0.05 -18.34
N ARG A 190 -1.92 0.73 -17.26
CA ARG A 190 -2.04 0.17 -15.91
C ARG A 190 -3.25 0.75 -15.16
N VAL A 191 -3.98 -0.09 -14.44
CA VAL A 191 -5.07 0.32 -13.53
C VAL A 191 -4.76 -0.20 -12.12
N VAL A 192 -4.82 0.68 -11.12
CA VAL A 192 -4.52 0.35 -9.71
C VAL A 192 -5.68 0.77 -8.81
N LEU A 193 -6.24 -0.17 -8.06
CA LEU A 193 -7.44 0.04 -7.24
C LEU A 193 -7.16 -0.25 -5.75
N ASP A 194 -7.24 0.77 -4.89
CA ASP A 194 -7.22 0.66 -3.43
C ASP A 194 -8.56 1.14 -2.86
N MET A 195 -9.58 0.30 -2.96
CA MET A 195 -10.95 0.66 -2.60
C MET A 195 -11.72 -0.52 -2.01
N LEU A 196 -12.90 -0.25 -1.45
CA LEU A 196 -13.71 -1.28 -0.83
C LEU A 196 -14.25 -2.31 -1.84
N ALA A 197 -14.51 -1.89 -3.08
CA ALA A 197 -15.22 -2.66 -4.10
C ALA A 197 -14.55 -2.63 -5.49
N PRO A 198 -13.29 -3.10 -5.64
CA PRO A 198 -12.58 -3.05 -6.92
C PRO A 198 -13.21 -3.94 -8.01
N TRP A 199 -13.98 -4.97 -7.64
CA TRP A 199 -14.72 -5.84 -8.57
C TRP A 199 -15.72 -5.06 -9.45
N GLU A 200 -16.37 -4.02 -8.92
CA GLU A 200 -17.34 -3.18 -9.67
C GLU A 200 -16.69 -2.48 -10.89
N ASN A 201 -15.37 -2.36 -10.90
CA ASN A 201 -14.60 -1.64 -11.92
C ASN A 201 -13.91 -2.56 -12.94
N VAL A 202 -14.05 -3.88 -12.82
CA VAL A 202 -13.37 -4.87 -13.69
C VAL A 202 -13.75 -4.72 -15.17
N SER A 203 -15.03 -4.50 -15.47
CA SER A 203 -15.51 -4.31 -16.85
C SER A 203 -14.99 -3.01 -17.48
N ALA A 204 -14.99 -1.91 -16.72
CA ALA A 204 -14.49 -0.62 -17.17
C ALA A 204 -12.96 -0.62 -17.35
N ALA A 205 -12.22 -1.24 -16.42
CA ALA A 205 -10.79 -1.44 -16.55
C ALA A 205 -10.42 -2.29 -17.77
N ALA A 206 -11.20 -3.34 -18.08
CA ALA A 206 -10.98 -4.16 -19.27
C ALA A 206 -11.24 -3.44 -20.61
N HIS A 207 -12.04 -2.36 -20.60
CA HIS A 207 -12.23 -1.49 -21.76
C HIS A 207 -11.03 -0.53 -21.92
N ALA A 208 -10.63 0.13 -20.85
CA ALA A 208 -9.55 1.12 -20.88
C ALA A 208 -8.15 0.50 -21.12
N LEU A 209 -7.89 -0.68 -20.58
CA LEU A 209 -6.57 -1.31 -20.61
C LEU A 209 -6.14 -1.76 -22.00
N ALA A 210 -4.93 -1.38 -22.39
CA ALA A 210 -4.26 -1.91 -23.57
C ALA A 210 -4.12 -3.45 -23.49
N PRO A 211 -4.11 -4.18 -24.62
CA PRO A 211 -3.82 -5.60 -24.63
C PRO A 211 -2.51 -5.94 -23.90
N GLY A 212 -2.59 -6.81 -22.89
CA GLY A 212 -1.47 -7.16 -22.02
C GLY A 212 -1.17 -6.14 -20.91
N GLY A 213 -1.90 -5.03 -20.82
CA GLY A 213 -1.88 -4.08 -19.71
C GLY A 213 -2.35 -4.71 -18.40
N VAL A 214 -2.01 -4.11 -17.26
CA VAL A 214 -2.16 -4.73 -15.94
C VAL A 214 -3.27 -4.04 -15.13
N ILE A 215 -4.18 -4.84 -14.56
CA ILE A 215 -4.99 -4.42 -13.42
C ILE A 215 -4.33 -4.95 -12.13
N LEU A 216 -4.20 -4.08 -11.13
CA LEU A 216 -3.82 -4.41 -9.77
C LEU A 216 -4.92 -3.95 -8.81
N ALA A 217 -5.33 -4.83 -7.89
CA ALA A 217 -6.20 -4.49 -6.78
C ALA A 217 -5.50 -4.75 -5.44
N TYR A 218 -5.61 -3.80 -4.52
CA TYR A 218 -5.21 -3.94 -3.12
C TYR A 218 -6.49 -4.08 -2.27
N VAL A 219 -6.58 -5.14 -1.47
CA VAL A 219 -7.79 -5.47 -0.69
C VAL A 219 -7.45 -5.96 0.72
N ALA A 220 -8.20 -5.52 1.72
CA ALA A 220 -7.87 -5.79 3.12
C ALA A 220 -8.31 -7.19 3.58
N THR A 221 -9.44 -7.70 3.09
CA THR A 221 -10.05 -8.96 3.56
C THR A 221 -9.98 -10.10 2.55
N THR A 222 -10.06 -11.33 3.04
CA THR A 222 -10.18 -12.55 2.22
C THR A 222 -11.50 -12.62 1.44
N THR A 223 -12.57 -11.97 1.91
CA THR A 223 -13.85 -11.88 1.19
C THR A 223 -13.76 -10.92 0.00
N GLN A 224 -13.11 -9.76 0.17
CA GLN A 224 -12.81 -8.84 -0.93
C GLN A 224 -11.87 -9.50 -1.94
N LEU A 225 -10.83 -10.20 -1.47
CA LEU A 225 -9.91 -10.98 -2.28
C LEU A 225 -10.65 -11.99 -3.16
N SER A 226 -11.52 -12.82 -2.55
CA SER A 226 -12.29 -13.83 -3.26
C SER A 226 -13.18 -13.21 -4.35
N ARG A 227 -14.00 -12.21 -4.01
CA ARG A 227 -14.89 -11.54 -4.96
C ARG A 227 -14.14 -10.89 -6.12
N THR A 228 -13.02 -10.22 -5.84
CA THR A 228 -12.17 -9.58 -6.88
C THR A 228 -11.60 -10.63 -7.85
N VAL A 229 -11.11 -11.74 -7.32
CA VAL A 229 -10.53 -12.84 -8.12
C VAL A 229 -11.60 -13.54 -8.96
N GLU A 230 -12.79 -13.81 -8.42
CA GLU A 230 -13.85 -14.44 -9.20
C GLU A 230 -14.44 -13.50 -10.26
N GLU A 231 -14.59 -12.20 -9.98
CA GLU A 231 -15.06 -11.23 -11.00
C GLU A 231 -14.05 -11.10 -12.16
N LEU A 232 -12.76 -11.02 -11.86
CA LEU A 232 -11.71 -11.02 -12.89
C LEU A 232 -11.78 -12.27 -13.78
N ARG A 233 -12.08 -13.45 -13.22
CA ARG A 233 -12.30 -14.69 -14.00
C ARG A 233 -13.60 -14.65 -14.79
N ALA A 234 -14.71 -14.28 -14.15
CA ALA A 234 -16.05 -14.25 -14.74
C ALA A 234 -16.12 -13.30 -15.95
N SER A 235 -15.37 -12.20 -15.91
CA SER A 235 -15.25 -11.26 -17.03
C SER A 235 -14.78 -11.90 -18.34
N GLY A 236 -13.98 -12.98 -18.26
CA GLY A 236 -13.31 -13.61 -19.40
C GLY A 236 -12.27 -12.74 -20.13
N ARG A 237 -11.99 -11.52 -19.64
CA ARG A 237 -11.13 -10.52 -20.32
C ARG A 237 -9.72 -10.44 -19.77
N PHE A 238 -9.40 -11.22 -18.73
CA PHE A 238 -8.11 -11.21 -18.06
C PHE A 238 -7.45 -12.59 -18.03
N THR A 239 -6.13 -12.61 -17.87
CA THR A 239 -5.40 -13.82 -17.44
C THR A 239 -5.88 -14.29 -16.07
N GLU A 240 -5.64 -15.56 -15.73
CA GLU A 240 -5.83 -16.08 -14.36
C GLU A 240 -5.24 -15.11 -13.31
N PRO A 241 -6.05 -14.59 -12.36
CA PRO A 241 -5.57 -13.67 -11.35
C PRO A 241 -4.54 -14.28 -10.43
N GLN A 242 -3.54 -13.48 -10.05
CA GLN A 242 -2.46 -13.87 -9.16
C GLN A 242 -2.59 -13.10 -7.83
N PRO A 243 -3.19 -13.70 -6.79
CA PRO A 243 -3.25 -13.12 -5.45
C PRO A 243 -2.00 -13.45 -4.62
N TRP A 244 -1.50 -12.50 -3.84
CA TRP A 244 -0.46 -12.73 -2.82
C TRP A 244 -0.56 -11.72 -1.66
N GLU A 245 0.24 -11.94 -0.61
CA GLU A 245 0.49 -11.00 0.48
C GLU A 245 2.00 -10.95 0.79
N SER A 246 2.44 -9.98 1.58
CA SER A 246 3.84 -9.83 1.97
C SER A 246 4.01 -9.52 3.45
N MET A 247 4.93 -10.22 4.12
CA MET A 247 5.26 -10.01 5.53
C MET A 247 6.68 -9.44 5.65
N VAL A 248 6.83 -8.32 6.37
CA VAL A 248 8.14 -7.74 6.71
C VAL A 248 8.38 -7.90 8.21
N ARG A 249 9.43 -8.65 8.57
CA ARG A 249 9.81 -8.90 9.97
C ARG A 249 11.19 -8.31 10.23
N GLY A 250 11.25 -7.32 11.13
CA GLY A 250 12.49 -6.72 11.59
C GLY A 250 13.36 -7.70 12.38
N TRP A 251 14.64 -7.34 12.51
CA TRP A 251 15.63 -8.10 13.24
C TRP A 251 16.38 -7.17 14.21
N HIS A 252 16.48 -7.63 15.45
CA HIS A 252 17.42 -7.09 16.43
C HIS A 252 18.79 -7.74 16.17
N VAL A 253 19.81 -6.90 15.97
CA VAL A 253 21.17 -7.32 15.62
C VAL A 253 22.16 -6.53 16.48
N GLU A 254 22.35 -6.96 17.73
CA GLU A 254 23.23 -6.29 18.70
C GLU A 254 24.22 -7.29 19.30
N GLY A 255 25.47 -7.27 18.83
CA GLY A 255 26.50 -8.22 19.26
C GLY A 255 26.10 -9.67 19.02
N LEU A 256 25.95 -10.46 20.08
CA LEU A 256 25.46 -11.85 20.01
C LEU A 256 23.92 -11.95 20.04
N ALA A 257 23.20 -10.88 20.35
CA ALA A 257 21.74 -10.84 20.35
C ALA A 257 21.22 -10.62 18.91
N VAL A 258 21.34 -11.65 18.08
CA VAL A 258 20.83 -11.67 16.69
C VAL A 258 19.57 -12.51 16.62
N ARG A 259 18.40 -11.86 16.49
CA ARG A 259 17.09 -12.52 16.44
C ARG A 259 16.03 -11.65 15.77
N PRO A 260 14.91 -12.22 15.30
CA PRO A 260 13.74 -11.42 14.91
C PRO A 260 13.24 -10.51 16.04
N ASP A 261 12.57 -9.43 15.64
CA ASP A 261 11.82 -8.59 16.57
C ASP A 261 10.61 -9.33 17.16
N HIS A 262 10.31 -9.04 18.43
CA HIS A 262 9.20 -9.67 19.15
C HIS A 262 7.81 -9.21 18.68
N ARG A 263 7.74 -8.18 17.85
CA ARG A 263 6.50 -7.60 17.30
C ARG A 263 6.73 -7.24 15.84
N MET A 264 5.72 -7.44 15.02
CA MET A 264 5.67 -7.05 13.62
C MET A 264 4.25 -6.66 13.22
N VAL A 265 4.10 -5.95 12.11
CA VAL A 265 2.80 -5.80 11.45
C VAL A 265 2.49 -7.12 10.76
N ALA A 266 1.47 -7.84 11.24
CA ALA A 266 1.14 -9.18 10.76
C ALA A 266 0.42 -9.17 9.40
N HIS A 267 -0.39 -8.14 9.12
CA HIS A 267 -1.15 -7.99 7.88
C HIS A 267 -1.32 -6.50 7.53
N THR A 268 -1.46 -6.21 6.24
CA THR A 268 -1.84 -4.89 5.72
C THR A 268 -2.97 -5.03 4.68
N GLY A 269 -2.75 -5.88 3.68
CA GLY A 269 -3.68 -6.21 2.61
C GLY A 269 -3.11 -7.27 1.68
N PHE A 270 -3.97 -7.84 0.86
CA PHE A 270 -3.63 -8.70 -0.26
C PHE A 270 -3.48 -7.86 -1.53
N LEU A 271 -2.57 -8.28 -2.40
CA LEU A 271 -2.40 -7.76 -3.74
C LEU A 271 -2.92 -8.80 -4.73
N VAL A 272 -3.62 -8.36 -5.78
CA VAL A 272 -4.09 -9.20 -6.88
C VAL A 272 -3.68 -8.54 -8.18
N THR A 273 -3.00 -9.27 -9.07
CA THR A 273 -2.76 -8.81 -10.45
C THR A 273 -3.42 -9.70 -11.48
N ALA A 274 -3.82 -9.10 -12.60
CA ALA A 274 -4.20 -9.79 -13.80
C ALA A 274 -3.84 -8.94 -15.04
N ARG A 275 -3.65 -9.58 -16.20
CA ARG A 275 -3.34 -8.88 -17.45
C ARG A 275 -4.52 -8.95 -18.41
N ALA A 276 -4.85 -7.82 -19.04
CA ALA A 276 -5.90 -7.75 -20.04
C ALA A 276 -5.54 -8.63 -21.25
N LEU A 277 -6.51 -9.41 -21.74
CA LEU A 277 -6.37 -10.19 -22.96
C LEU A 277 -6.62 -9.31 -24.18
N ALA A 278 -6.06 -9.69 -25.34
CA ALA A 278 -6.38 -9.00 -26.58
C ALA A 278 -7.86 -9.25 -26.98
N PRO A 279 -8.55 -8.29 -27.61
CA PRO A 279 -9.92 -8.47 -28.09
C PRO A 279 -10.10 -9.77 -28.89
N GLY A 280 -11.15 -10.53 -28.59
CA GLY A 280 -11.44 -11.83 -29.20
C GLY A 280 -10.60 -13.01 -28.68
N SER A 281 -9.65 -12.80 -27.76
CA SER A 281 -8.91 -13.88 -27.11
C SER A 281 -9.67 -14.43 -25.90
N THR A 282 -9.64 -15.76 -25.72
CA THR A 282 -10.20 -16.44 -24.54
C THR A 282 -9.09 -16.82 -23.55
N PRO A 283 -9.34 -16.77 -22.22
CA PRO A 283 -8.38 -17.26 -21.23
C PRO A 283 -8.10 -18.76 -21.43
N PRO A 284 -6.85 -19.24 -21.28
CA PRO A 284 -6.55 -20.66 -21.39
C PRO A 284 -7.21 -21.45 -20.24
N GLN A 285 -7.96 -22.48 -20.60
CA GLN A 285 -8.59 -23.40 -19.64
C GLN A 285 -7.52 -24.11 -18.81
N ARG A 286 -7.47 -23.83 -17.49
CA ARG A 286 -6.56 -24.53 -16.58
C ARG A 286 -7.18 -25.86 -16.15
N THR A 287 -6.58 -26.98 -16.55
CA THR A 287 -6.90 -28.32 -16.05
C THR A 287 -6.51 -28.45 -14.57
N ARG A 288 -7.38 -27.99 -13.67
CA ARG A 288 -7.22 -28.16 -12.23
C ARG A 288 -7.56 -29.61 -11.87
N ARG A 289 -6.57 -30.42 -11.49
CA ARG A 289 -6.83 -31.71 -10.84
C ARG A 289 -7.49 -31.40 -9.48
N PRO A 290 -8.67 -31.96 -9.16
CA PRO A 290 -9.37 -31.61 -7.91
C PRO A 290 -8.49 -31.87 -6.69
N ALA A 291 -8.44 -30.91 -5.76
CA ALA A 291 -7.83 -31.14 -4.46
C ALA A 291 -8.65 -32.21 -3.71
N LYS A 292 -7.99 -33.21 -3.11
CA LYS A 292 -8.67 -34.21 -2.28
C LYS A 292 -9.44 -33.49 -1.15
N GLY A 293 -10.77 -33.59 -1.18
CA GLY A 293 -11.67 -32.97 -0.19
C GLY A 293 -12.38 -31.70 -0.66
N ALA A 294 -12.00 -31.10 -1.79
CA ALA A 294 -12.75 -29.99 -2.39
C ALA A 294 -13.93 -30.52 -3.23
N GLY A 295 -14.94 -31.07 -2.54
CA GLY A 295 -16.23 -31.35 -3.17
C GLY A 295 -17.00 -30.06 -3.49
N PRO A 296 -17.92 -30.06 -4.47
CA PRO A 296 -18.82 -28.92 -4.67
C PRO A 296 -19.63 -28.64 -3.41
N LEU A 297 -19.80 -27.37 -3.03
CA LEU A 297 -20.80 -27.02 -2.02
C LEU A 297 -22.20 -27.27 -2.61
N GLY A 298 -22.88 -28.30 -2.12
CA GLY A 298 -24.32 -28.47 -2.31
C GLY A 298 -24.75 -29.15 -3.61
N THR A 299 -24.59 -30.47 -3.69
CA THR A 299 -25.58 -31.34 -4.35
C THR A 299 -25.81 -32.58 -3.49
N ASP A 300 -26.94 -32.65 -2.79
CA ASP A 300 -27.37 -33.89 -2.12
C ASP A 300 -27.73 -34.91 -3.22
N THR A 301 -26.76 -35.73 -3.59
CA THR A 301 -27.00 -36.90 -4.43
C THR A 301 -27.12 -38.10 -3.51
N THR A 302 -28.34 -38.61 -3.35
CA THR A 302 -28.64 -39.79 -2.55
C THR A 302 -27.85 -41.00 -3.04
N ALA A 303 -26.96 -41.53 -2.20
CA ALA A 303 -26.19 -42.71 -2.52
C ALA A 303 -27.07 -43.98 -2.46
N THR A 304 -27.40 -44.53 -3.62
CA THR A 304 -27.73 -45.96 -3.78
C THR A 304 -26.51 -46.68 -4.35
N GLY A 305 -26.14 -47.81 -3.73
CA GLY A 305 -24.82 -48.43 -3.93
C GLY A 305 -24.80 -49.71 -4.77
N ALA A 306 -23.59 -50.28 -4.88
CA ALA A 306 -23.21 -51.53 -5.57
C ALA A 306 -23.38 -51.49 -7.12
N GLU A 307 -22.43 -51.97 -7.94
CA GLU A 307 -21.63 -53.19 -7.82
C GLU A 307 -20.16 -53.03 -8.25
N ALA A 308 -19.40 -54.13 -8.19
CA ALA A 308 -17.97 -54.18 -8.49
C ALA A 308 -17.62 -55.22 -9.57
N ALA A 309 -16.67 -54.87 -10.44
CA ALA A 309 -15.91 -55.79 -11.31
C ALA A 309 -14.58 -55.08 -11.67
N SER A 310 -13.44 -55.45 -11.06
CA SER A 310 -12.51 -56.50 -11.51
C SER A 310 -11.84 -56.22 -12.87
N GLY A 311 -10.54 -55.90 -12.84
CA GLY A 311 -9.72 -55.67 -14.03
C GLY A 311 -8.27 -55.37 -13.64
N SER A 312 -7.48 -56.43 -13.41
CA SER A 312 -6.04 -56.33 -13.10
C SER A 312 -5.23 -56.38 -14.39
N GLU A 313 -4.26 -55.49 -14.56
CA GLU A 313 -3.05 -55.85 -15.30
C GLU A 313 -1.80 -55.18 -14.73
N VAL A 314 -0.68 -55.89 -14.82
CA VAL A 314 0.58 -55.61 -14.13
C VAL A 314 1.67 -55.35 -15.16
N ALA A 315 2.40 -54.24 -15.02
CA ALA A 315 3.67 -54.04 -15.72
C ALA A 315 4.70 -53.42 -14.77
N ALA A 316 5.63 -54.24 -14.31
CA ALA A 316 6.79 -53.79 -13.54
C ALA A 316 7.94 -53.40 -14.48
N ALA A 317 8.61 -52.29 -14.21
CA ALA A 317 9.92 -51.98 -14.78
C ALA A 317 10.81 -51.33 -13.70
N THR A 318 11.84 -52.07 -13.31
CA THR A 318 12.85 -51.68 -12.31
C THR A 318 13.88 -50.71 -12.87
N SER A 319 14.34 -49.75 -12.06
CA SER A 319 15.79 -49.54 -11.84
C SER A 319 16.10 -48.52 -10.73
N ALA A 320 16.96 -48.95 -9.81
CA ALA A 320 17.80 -48.11 -8.94
C ALA A 320 19.18 -48.79 -8.88
N PRO A 321 20.27 -48.03 -8.69
CA PRO A 321 20.96 -48.01 -7.38
C PRO A 321 21.15 -46.55 -6.89
N ALA A 322 21.20 -46.21 -5.59
CA ALA A 322 22.07 -46.67 -4.49
C ALA A 322 23.55 -46.27 -4.70
N ALA A 323 24.32 -45.74 -3.73
CA ALA A 323 24.09 -45.64 -2.28
C ALA A 323 24.93 -44.53 -1.58
N SER A 324 24.51 -44.15 -0.35
CA SER A 324 25.29 -43.93 0.91
C SER A 324 26.49 -42.95 0.95
N ALA A 325 26.97 -42.44 2.09
CA ALA A 325 26.78 -42.71 3.53
C ALA A 325 26.87 -41.37 4.32
N ASP A 326 26.11 -41.05 5.37
CA ASP A 326 26.00 -41.60 6.74
C ASP A 326 27.12 -41.15 7.72
N ALA A 327 26.72 -40.62 8.90
CA ALA A 327 27.53 -40.43 10.13
C ALA A 327 26.73 -39.77 11.30
N THR A 328 26.01 -40.60 12.06
CA THR A 328 25.93 -40.63 13.55
C THR A 328 25.86 -39.36 14.44
N GLY A 329 24.87 -39.33 15.35
CA GLY A 329 24.85 -38.53 16.60
C GLY A 329 25.54 -39.21 17.81
N PRO A 330 25.40 -38.68 19.03
CA PRO A 330 24.40 -39.15 20.02
C PRO A 330 23.61 -37.98 20.66
N GLY A 331 22.45 -38.09 21.34
CA GLY A 331 21.99 -39.04 22.40
C GLY A 331 22.29 -38.45 23.80
N VAL A 332 21.45 -38.44 24.86
CA VAL A 332 20.11 -38.99 25.19
C VAL A 332 19.57 -38.23 26.43
N ALA A 333 18.24 -38.04 26.62
CA ALA A 333 17.58 -38.00 27.96
C ALA A 333 16.03 -37.99 27.88
N THR A 334 15.35 -38.77 28.73
CA THR A 334 13.88 -38.90 28.80
C THR A 334 13.37 -38.99 30.25
N ALA A 335 12.29 -38.25 30.61
CA ALA A 335 11.40 -38.43 31.77
C ALA A 335 10.33 -37.30 31.76
N ALA A 336 9.10 -37.38 32.31
CA ALA A 336 8.24 -38.49 32.76
C ALA A 336 6.77 -37.98 32.91
N THR A 337 5.79 -38.88 33.07
CA THR A 337 4.34 -38.66 33.29
C THR A 337 4.01 -38.44 34.79
N ALA A 338 2.84 -37.99 35.30
CA ALA A 338 1.48 -37.59 34.82
C ALA A 338 0.87 -36.62 35.92
N PRO A 339 -0.46 -36.45 36.19
CA PRO A 339 -1.71 -36.75 35.45
C PRO A 339 -2.81 -35.63 35.46
N GLY A 340 -3.87 -35.83 34.65
CA GLY A 340 -5.29 -35.66 35.04
C GLY A 340 -5.95 -34.26 35.15
N ASP A 341 -6.90 -33.97 34.25
CA ASP A 341 -8.30 -33.70 34.63
C ASP A 341 -9.26 -33.78 33.43
N ALA A 342 -10.56 -34.02 33.65
CA ALA A 342 -11.56 -34.27 32.61
C ALA A 342 -12.65 -33.18 32.55
N PRO A 343 -13.25 -32.90 31.37
CA PRO A 343 -14.49 -32.13 31.27
C PRO A 343 -15.70 -32.96 30.84
N GLY A 344 -16.83 -32.66 31.48
CA GLY A 344 -18.11 -33.36 31.38
C GLY A 344 -18.83 -33.34 30.02
N SER A 345 -19.81 -34.24 29.94
CA SER A 345 -20.74 -34.44 28.84
C SER A 345 -21.67 -33.23 28.61
N GLY A 346 -21.68 -32.71 27.38
CA GLY A 346 -22.66 -31.73 26.90
C GLY A 346 -23.52 -32.31 25.76
N THR A 347 -24.83 -32.16 25.87
CA THR A 347 -25.85 -32.73 24.97
C THR A 347 -25.81 -32.13 23.56
N PRO A 348 -25.99 -32.91 22.47
CA PRO A 348 -26.03 -32.35 21.12
C PRO A 348 -27.30 -31.52 20.88
N SER A 349 -27.13 -30.26 20.50
CA SER A 349 -28.22 -29.38 20.06
C SER A 349 -28.76 -29.80 18.68
N SER A 350 -30.06 -29.72 18.48
CA SER A 350 -30.76 -30.14 17.27
C SER A 350 -30.47 -29.24 16.07
N ARG A 351 -30.33 -29.86 14.88
CA ARG A 351 -30.31 -29.13 13.60
C ARG A 351 -31.67 -28.44 13.36
N PRO A 352 -31.71 -27.18 12.88
CA PRO A 352 -32.92 -26.62 12.30
C PRO A 352 -33.23 -27.32 10.96
N GLY A 353 -34.53 -27.49 10.66
CA GLY A 353 -35.00 -28.08 9.40
C GLY A 353 -34.89 -27.12 8.20
N PRO A 354 -35.15 -27.61 6.97
CA PRO A 354 -35.05 -26.81 5.77
C PRO A 354 -36.12 -25.71 5.74
N VAL A 355 -35.69 -24.48 5.48
CA VAL A 355 -36.58 -23.34 5.24
C VAL A 355 -37.02 -23.38 3.78
N GLY A 356 -38.32 -23.19 3.52
CA GLY A 356 -38.88 -23.22 2.17
C GLY A 356 -38.31 -22.10 1.29
N VAL A 357 -38.09 -22.42 0.01
CA VAL A 357 -37.60 -21.46 -0.98
C VAL A 357 -38.78 -20.60 -1.46
N ASP A 358 -38.77 -19.31 -1.13
CA ASP A 358 -39.69 -18.33 -1.70
C ASP A 358 -38.97 -17.54 -2.80
N SER A 359 -39.65 -17.33 -3.93
CA SER A 359 -39.05 -16.78 -5.14
C SER A 359 -39.09 -15.25 -5.13
N GLY A 360 -38.17 -14.64 -4.39
CA GLY A 360 -37.97 -13.19 -4.33
C GLY A 360 -36.52 -12.78 -4.58
N SER A 361 -36.30 -11.98 -5.63
CA SER A 361 -35.06 -11.28 -6.01
C SER A 361 -33.76 -11.78 -5.35
N GLU A 362 -32.94 -12.54 -6.08
CA GLU A 362 -31.59 -12.93 -5.65
C GLU A 362 -30.78 -11.69 -5.26
N THR A 363 -30.55 -11.52 -3.95
CA THR A 363 -29.53 -10.61 -3.47
C THR A 363 -28.18 -11.27 -3.72
N ASP A 364 -27.27 -10.57 -4.41
CA ASP A 364 -25.93 -11.08 -4.65
C ASP A 364 -25.32 -11.52 -3.30
N PRO A 365 -24.92 -12.80 -3.15
CA PRO A 365 -24.50 -13.37 -1.87
C PRO A 365 -23.33 -12.63 -1.23
N TRP A 366 -22.54 -11.89 -2.02
CA TRP A 366 -21.47 -11.05 -1.52
C TRP A 366 -21.97 -9.80 -0.78
N THR A 367 -23.11 -9.25 -1.18
CA THR A 367 -23.67 -8.00 -0.63
C THR A 367 -24.00 -8.13 0.85
N ALA A 368 -24.55 -9.28 1.25
CA ALA A 368 -24.84 -9.58 2.65
C ALA A 368 -23.57 -9.85 3.48
N ALA A 369 -22.55 -10.48 2.88
CA ALA A 369 -21.28 -10.79 3.54
C ALA A 369 -20.34 -9.57 3.70
N LEU A 370 -20.50 -8.55 2.88
CA LEU A 370 -19.66 -7.35 2.82
C LEU A 370 -20.33 -6.10 3.42
N GLY A 371 -21.27 -6.27 4.36
CA GLY A 371 -22.02 -5.20 5.04
C GLY A 371 -21.22 -4.20 5.89
N GLN A 372 -19.95 -3.96 5.57
CA GLN A 372 -19.12 -2.88 6.11
C GLN A 372 -19.16 -1.70 5.14
N GLY A 373 -20.11 -0.79 5.32
CA GLY A 373 -20.09 0.51 4.65
C GLY A 373 -18.82 1.31 4.99
N GLU A 374 -18.50 2.32 4.18
CA GLU A 374 -17.34 3.18 4.42
C GLU A 374 -17.28 3.70 5.86
N ARG A 375 -16.15 3.46 6.53
CA ARG A 375 -15.90 4.01 7.86
C ARG A 375 -15.74 5.52 7.76
N THR A 376 -16.80 6.24 8.09
CA THR A 376 -16.84 7.70 8.05
C THR A 376 -15.83 8.30 9.03
N ILE A 377 -15.05 9.25 8.52
CA ILE A 377 -13.99 9.90 9.29
C ILE A 377 -14.55 11.20 9.84
N SER A 378 -14.34 11.46 11.13
CA SER A 378 -14.85 12.67 11.78
C SER A 378 -14.44 13.94 11.03
N ALA A 379 -15.42 14.77 10.65
CA ALA A 379 -15.18 16.08 10.04
C ALA A 379 -14.26 16.98 10.88
N LYS A 380 -14.19 16.79 12.20
CA LYS A 380 -13.21 17.48 13.08
C LYS A 380 -11.78 17.02 12.81
N LYS A 381 -11.54 15.74 12.53
CA LYS A 381 -10.22 15.21 12.11
C LYS A 381 -9.85 15.78 10.74
N LEU A 382 -10.75 15.71 9.77
CA LEU A 382 -10.54 16.19 8.40
C LEU A 382 -10.17 17.68 8.37
N ARG A 383 -10.95 18.54 9.04
CA ARG A 383 -10.63 19.98 9.18
C ARG A 383 -9.29 20.25 9.88
N ARG A 384 -8.87 19.39 10.82
CA ARG A 384 -7.54 19.50 11.45
C ARG A 384 -6.43 19.15 10.47
N VAL A 385 -6.59 18.08 9.69
CA VAL A 385 -5.63 17.64 8.67
C VAL A 385 -5.49 18.73 7.59
N GLY A 386 -6.59 19.20 6.99
CA GLY A 386 -6.55 20.26 5.98
C GLY A 386 -5.90 21.57 6.46
N ARG A 387 -6.04 21.92 7.75
CA ARG A 387 -5.34 23.09 8.33
C ARG A 387 -3.83 22.86 8.49
N ASP A 388 -3.42 21.69 8.98
CA ASP A 388 -2.00 21.32 9.11
C ASP A 388 -1.32 21.30 7.73
N VAL A 389 -2.01 20.74 6.74
CA VAL A 389 -1.59 20.68 5.34
C VAL A 389 -1.43 22.08 4.72
N ARG A 390 -2.44 22.96 4.81
CA ARG A 390 -2.32 24.36 4.29
C ARG A 390 -1.19 25.14 4.94
N ARG A 391 -1.07 25.07 6.28
CA ARG A 391 0.01 25.73 7.02
C ARG A 391 1.40 25.24 6.59
N ARG A 392 1.55 23.97 6.21
CA ARG A 392 2.83 23.44 5.69
C ARG A 392 3.14 24.01 4.31
N ALA A 393 2.17 24.09 3.41
CA ALA A 393 2.36 24.69 2.09
C ALA A 393 2.78 26.16 2.17
N GLU A 394 2.14 26.96 3.04
CA GLU A 394 2.52 28.35 3.33
C GLU A 394 3.98 28.48 3.81
N ILE A 395 4.42 27.57 4.70
CA ILE A 395 5.79 27.53 5.22
C ILE A 395 6.79 27.04 4.15
N GLU A 396 6.41 26.07 3.31
CA GLU A 396 7.26 25.51 2.25
C GLU A 396 7.50 26.48 1.09
N GLN A 397 6.61 27.47 0.92
CA GLN A 397 6.76 28.57 -0.02
C GLN A 397 7.54 29.75 0.58
N SER A 398 7.21 30.16 1.81
CA SER A 398 7.79 31.36 2.43
C SER A 398 9.10 31.13 3.18
N GLY A 399 9.30 29.94 3.76
CA GLY A 399 10.36 29.66 4.72
C GLY A 399 10.13 30.24 6.12
N TRP A 400 8.95 30.79 6.44
CA TRP A 400 8.64 31.41 7.74
C TRP A 400 7.46 30.72 8.44
N ALA A 401 7.52 30.55 9.77
CA ALA A 401 6.46 29.90 10.55
C ALA A 401 5.34 30.88 10.97
N SER A 402 5.65 32.17 11.04
CA SER A 402 4.72 33.30 11.09
C SER A 402 4.61 33.97 9.71
N ALA A 403 3.44 34.58 9.41
CA ALA A 403 3.36 35.53 8.30
C ALA A 403 4.40 36.65 8.51
N GLN A 404 5.03 37.11 7.42
CA GLN A 404 5.83 38.33 7.47
C GLN A 404 4.93 39.46 8.01
N PRO A 405 5.39 40.32 8.93
CA PRO A 405 4.82 41.65 8.97
C PRO A 405 5.03 42.25 7.59
N GLU A 406 3.94 42.66 6.92
CA GLU A 406 4.08 43.51 5.73
C GLU A 406 4.93 44.70 6.14
N GLY A 407 6.01 44.95 5.39
CA GLY A 407 6.93 46.02 5.74
C GLY A 407 6.20 47.34 5.65
N ASP A 408 5.98 47.99 6.79
CA ASP A 408 5.63 49.41 6.84
C ASP A 408 6.78 50.19 6.20
N GLU A 409 6.68 50.45 4.89
CA GLU A 409 7.38 51.57 4.27
C GLU A 409 6.77 52.85 4.84
N GLU A 410 7.25 53.28 6.01
CA GLU A 410 7.08 54.65 6.47
C GLU A 410 7.59 55.57 5.35
N PRO A 411 6.74 56.44 4.76
CA PRO A 411 7.22 57.40 3.78
C PRO A 411 8.14 58.38 4.49
N SER A 412 9.42 58.37 4.13
CA SER A 412 10.42 59.27 4.70
C SER A 412 10.00 60.72 4.54
N GLU A 413 9.94 61.48 5.64
CA GLU A 413 9.73 62.92 5.61
C GLU A 413 10.80 63.63 4.77
N ALA A 414 10.36 64.45 3.81
CA ALA A 414 11.16 65.45 3.10
C ALA A 414 10.25 66.60 2.60
#